data_AF-A0A644X1S9-F1
#
_entry.id   AF-A0A644X1S9-F1
#
_cell.length_a   1.000
_cell.length_b   1.000
_cell.length_c   1.000
_cell.angle_alpha   90.00
_cell.angle_beta   90.00
_cell.angle_gamma   90.00
#
_symmetry.space_group_name_H-M   'P 1'
#
loop_
_entity.id
_entity.type
_entity.pdbx_description
1 polymer ?
#
loop_
_entity_poly.entity_id
_entity_poly.type
_entity_poly.pdbx_seq_one_letter_code
_entity_poly.pdbx_strand_id
1 'polypeptide(L)'
;MSVNAREEQYEHVELFGKSALYTSSRVDRSTVPKGFYCYDLRGSDYDPGKPVTVENQVAVNHAGTVVTTTPVTIPKSGDRRLSGKLNFLGECLTLADFCEEHGLEFPPDNRRFIPRPALPEEAGLFFALSEEQDAALGTIGHVRIDFGKSDKEFWFTWHPRGDESLNSSEFKAELNGVVNELREFGPLRNLSTMYHYCGEHNGQIEGGWRQNYGYIVETERYRYCLRCSPGQGDYHAYLSAFDLQVQQMNMKLKASEQKFGLTDAGKQILRNAADNTLPHSYSWFIFRDINQPGEVLTADLTLEEAIRLYNETDSSNKRLGVTKDEIATVDFIIMTDGKQWFSDDYSKLDSFSGDESISAAIGTLKSEIAEQAKSQNMTMGGMSL
;
A
#
# COMPACT_ATOMS: atom_id res chain seq x y z
N MET A 1 -22.80 -7.96 13.55
CA MET A 1 -22.39 -8.26 12.17
C MET A 1 -23.57 -8.87 11.44
N SER A 2 -23.77 -8.45 10.19
CA SER A 2 -24.77 -9.01 9.28
C SER A 2 -24.16 -10.07 8.35
N VAL A 3 -25.00 -10.99 7.86
CA VAL A 3 -24.65 -12.00 6.85
C VAL A 3 -25.20 -11.60 5.48
N ASN A 4 -24.54 -12.04 4.41
CA ASN A 4 -25.01 -11.81 3.05
C ASN A 4 -26.22 -12.72 2.76
N ALA A 5 -27.37 -12.10 2.47
CA ALA A 5 -28.60 -12.81 2.15
C ALA A 5 -28.44 -13.88 1.07
N ARG A 6 -27.61 -13.62 0.06
CA ARG A 6 -27.45 -14.49 -1.11
C ARG A 6 -26.59 -15.73 -0.84
N GLU A 7 -25.81 -15.71 0.23
CA GLU A 7 -24.83 -16.74 0.57
C GLU A 7 -25.21 -17.50 1.85
N GLU A 8 -26.11 -16.92 2.65
CA GLU A 8 -26.55 -17.50 3.91
C GLU A 8 -27.32 -18.81 3.71
N GLN A 9 -27.07 -19.75 4.62
CA GLN A 9 -27.86 -20.96 4.80
C GLN A 9 -28.97 -20.67 5.81
N TYR A 10 -30.22 -20.79 5.37
CA TYR A 10 -31.39 -20.48 6.18
C TYR A 10 -32.09 -21.74 6.61
N GLU A 11 -32.76 -21.71 7.76
CA GLU A 11 -33.79 -22.69 8.09
C GLU A 11 -35.07 -22.35 7.31
N HIS A 12 -35.66 -23.33 6.66
CA HIS A 12 -36.95 -23.16 6.00
C HIS A 12 -38.06 -23.09 7.05
N VAL A 13 -38.87 -22.03 6.98
CA VAL A 13 -39.96 -21.78 7.93
C VAL A 13 -41.25 -21.42 7.22
N GLU A 14 -42.35 -21.57 7.94
CA GLU A 14 -43.63 -20.97 7.58
C GLU A 14 -43.90 -19.77 8.51
N LEU A 15 -44.02 -18.58 7.92
CA LEU A 15 -44.37 -17.34 8.61
C LEU A 15 -45.77 -16.88 8.18
N PHE A 16 -46.71 -16.82 9.13
CA PHE A 16 -48.11 -16.46 8.86
C PHE A 16 -48.79 -17.31 7.77
N GLY A 17 -48.48 -18.61 7.69
CA GLY A 17 -49.06 -19.50 6.67
C GLY A 17 -48.37 -19.42 5.31
N LYS A 18 -47.20 -18.78 5.21
CA LYS A 18 -46.45 -18.61 3.98
C LYS A 18 -45.01 -19.07 4.16
N SER A 19 -44.50 -19.75 3.15
CA SER A 19 -43.10 -20.17 3.11
C SER A 19 -42.16 -18.95 3.16
N ALA A 20 -41.09 -19.08 3.94
CA ALA A 20 -40.10 -18.06 4.23
C ALA A 20 -38.78 -18.71 4.68
N LEU A 21 -37.72 -17.91 4.69
CA LEU A 21 -36.39 -18.32 5.15
C LEU A 21 -36.08 -17.62 6.48
N TYR A 22 -35.50 -18.35 7.43
CA TYR A 22 -35.09 -17.84 8.74
C TYR A 22 -33.60 -18.03 8.98
N THR A 23 -32.95 -17.06 9.61
CA THR A 23 -31.61 -17.20 10.20
C THR A 23 -31.59 -16.52 11.57
N SER A 24 -30.80 -17.05 12.49
CA SER A 24 -30.54 -16.36 13.78
C SER A 24 -29.65 -15.12 13.62
N SER A 25 -28.94 -15.01 12.49
CA SER A 25 -28.10 -13.86 12.15
C SER A 25 -28.92 -12.64 11.72
N ARG A 26 -28.31 -11.46 11.77
CA ARG A 26 -28.83 -10.28 11.05
C ARG A 26 -28.51 -10.43 9.58
N VAL A 27 -29.44 -10.12 8.69
CA VAL A 27 -29.19 -10.12 7.24
C VAL A 27 -28.84 -8.72 6.77
N ASP A 28 -27.80 -8.60 5.94
CA ASP A 28 -27.50 -7.36 5.24
C ASP A 28 -28.61 -7.08 4.22
N ARG A 29 -29.42 -6.07 4.54
CA ARG A 29 -30.57 -5.66 3.71
C ARG A 29 -30.15 -5.17 2.33
N SER A 30 -28.89 -4.76 2.14
CA SER A 30 -28.37 -4.34 0.83
C SER A 30 -28.22 -5.51 -0.15
N THR A 31 -28.09 -6.74 0.35
CA THR A 31 -27.87 -7.93 -0.48
C THR A 31 -29.17 -8.70 -0.76
N VAL A 32 -30.28 -8.30 -0.13
CA VAL A 32 -31.59 -8.93 -0.32
C VAL A 32 -32.08 -8.69 -1.77
N PRO A 33 -32.33 -9.76 -2.56
CA PRO A 33 -32.76 -9.63 -3.95
C PRO A 33 -34.06 -8.82 -4.09
N LYS A 34 -34.16 -8.06 -5.19
CA LYS A 34 -35.39 -7.36 -5.55
C LYS A 34 -36.57 -8.35 -5.65
N GLY A 35 -37.69 -8.01 -5.02
CA GLY A 35 -38.86 -8.88 -4.94
C GLY A 35 -38.91 -9.75 -3.68
N PHE A 36 -37.82 -9.79 -2.92
CA PHE A 36 -37.78 -10.34 -1.56
C PHE A 36 -37.90 -9.22 -0.52
N TYR A 37 -38.34 -9.59 0.67
CA TYR A 37 -38.57 -8.70 1.80
C TYR A 37 -37.88 -9.27 3.03
N CYS A 38 -37.26 -8.41 3.82
CA CYS A 38 -36.48 -8.82 4.99
C CYS A 38 -37.05 -8.14 6.24
N TYR A 39 -37.28 -8.92 7.29
CA TYR A 39 -37.82 -8.45 8.57
C TYR A 39 -37.04 -9.07 9.72
N ASP A 40 -36.95 -8.35 10.84
CA ASP A 40 -36.36 -8.87 12.07
C ASP A 40 -37.44 -9.49 12.96
N LEU A 41 -37.09 -10.56 13.65
CA LEU A 41 -37.85 -11.14 14.73
C LEU A 41 -37.33 -10.59 16.06
N ARG A 42 -38.24 -10.07 16.89
CA ARG A 42 -37.89 -9.61 18.23
C ARG A 42 -38.28 -10.66 19.27
N GLY A 43 -37.37 -10.93 20.18
CA GLY A 43 -37.57 -11.74 21.37
C GLY A 43 -38.34 -11.01 22.46
N SER A 44 -38.81 -11.76 23.45
CA SER A 44 -39.43 -11.15 24.64
C SER A 44 -38.38 -10.56 25.58
N ASP A 45 -38.79 -9.68 26.49
CA ASP A 45 -37.87 -9.10 27.49
C ASP A 45 -37.38 -10.14 28.52
N TYR A 46 -38.16 -11.21 28.74
CA TYR A 46 -37.80 -12.29 29.67
C TYR A 46 -36.98 -13.41 29.00
N ASP A 47 -37.18 -13.59 27.70
CA ASP A 47 -36.49 -14.57 26.86
C ASP A 47 -36.24 -13.94 25.48
N PRO A 48 -35.07 -13.30 25.30
CA PRO A 48 -34.67 -12.67 24.05
C PRO A 48 -34.50 -13.65 22.88
N GLY A 49 -34.33 -14.94 23.17
CA GLY A 49 -34.20 -15.99 22.16
C GLY A 49 -35.54 -16.49 21.61
N LYS A 50 -36.67 -16.11 22.23
CA LYS A 50 -38.01 -16.55 21.82
C LYS A 50 -38.74 -15.47 21.02
N PRO A 51 -38.85 -15.59 19.68
CA PRO A 51 -39.56 -14.63 18.84
C PRO A 51 -41.01 -14.39 19.29
N VAL A 52 -41.40 -13.12 19.43
CA VAL A 52 -42.76 -12.69 19.78
C VAL A 52 -43.39 -11.74 18.76
N THR A 53 -42.59 -10.94 18.07
CA THR A 53 -43.03 -9.98 17.05
C THR A 53 -42.14 -10.04 15.82
N VAL A 54 -42.72 -9.63 14.68
CA VAL A 54 -42.03 -9.32 13.43
C VAL A 54 -42.02 -7.80 13.27
N GLU A 55 -40.87 -7.22 12.99
CA GLU A 55 -40.65 -5.78 12.84
C GLU A 55 -39.81 -5.52 11.59
N ASN A 56 -39.85 -4.31 11.03
CA ASN A 56 -38.99 -3.98 9.89
C ASN A 56 -37.50 -4.09 10.25
N GLN A 57 -37.15 -3.68 11.47
CA GLN A 57 -35.81 -3.77 12.03
C GLN A 57 -35.89 -3.70 13.56
N VAL A 58 -35.13 -4.56 14.25
CA VAL A 58 -35.12 -4.69 15.70
C VAL A 58 -33.78 -4.22 16.23
N ALA A 59 -33.78 -3.21 17.11
CA ALA A 59 -32.55 -2.72 17.75
C ALA A 59 -32.13 -3.57 18.96
N VAL A 60 -33.10 -3.97 19.80
CA VAL A 60 -32.88 -4.66 21.07
C VAL A 60 -33.69 -5.95 21.11
N ASN A 61 -33.11 -7.02 21.66
CA ASN A 61 -33.70 -8.37 21.70
C ASN A 61 -33.96 -8.93 20.30
N HIS A 62 -32.99 -8.80 19.38
CA HIS A 62 -33.06 -9.49 18.09
C HIS A 62 -32.97 -11.00 18.32
N ALA A 63 -33.98 -11.73 17.84
CA ALA A 63 -34.10 -13.18 17.96
C ALA A 63 -33.78 -13.90 16.64
N GLY A 64 -33.76 -13.18 15.52
CA GLY A 64 -33.47 -13.71 14.20
C GLY A 64 -34.03 -12.83 13.09
N THR A 65 -33.84 -13.24 11.85
CA THR A 65 -34.25 -12.50 10.65
C THR A 65 -35.00 -13.43 9.73
N VAL A 66 -36.03 -12.92 9.07
CA VAL A 66 -36.83 -13.66 8.08
C VAL A 66 -36.78 -12.98 6.72
N VAL A 67 -36.61 -13.78 5.67
CA VAL A 67 -36.68 -13.35 4.27
C VAL A 67 -37.90 -13.99 3.61
N THR A 68 -38.73 -13.18 2.99
CA THR A 68 -40.02 -13.60 2.39
C THR A 68 -40.14 -13.12 0.94
N THR A 69 -40.93 -13.83 0.14
CA THR A 69 -41.29 -13.41 -1.25
C THR A 69 -42.56 -12.56 -1.30
N THR A 70 -43.33 -12.55 -0.21
CA THR A 70 -44.50 -11.69 -0.07
C THR A 70 -44.34 -10.77 1.13
N PRO A 71 -44.65 -9.47 1.00
CA PRO A 71 -44.47 -8.54 2.10
C PRO A 71 -45.34 -8.91 3.29
N VAL A 72 -44.75 -8.80 4.49
CA VAL A 72 -45.49 -8.90 5.75
C VAL A 72 -46.10 -7.52 6.04
N THR A 73 -47.41 -7.46 6.21
CA THR A 73 -48.08 -6.22 6.64
C THR A 73 -47.70 -5.91 8.09
N ILE A 74 -46.84 -4.91 8.29
CA ILE A 74 -46.50 -4.37 9.61
C ILE A 74 -47.48 -3.21 9.93
N PRO A 75 -48.21 -3.25 11.06
CA PRO A 75 -49.13 -2.20 11.44
C PRO A 75 -48.40 -0.90 11.84
N LYS A 76 -49.15 0.19 11.98
CA LYS A 76 -48.60 1.50 12.38
C LYS A 76 -47.92 1.51 13.75
N SER A 77 -48.18 0.53 14.61
CA SER A 77 -47.47 0.37 15.89
C SER A 77 -45.99 0.02 15.72
N GLY A 78 -45.59 -0.48 14.54
CA GLY A 78 -44.21 -0.83 14.21
C GLY A 78 -43.90 -2.33 14.28
N ASP A 79 -44.77 -3.11 14.92
CA ASP A 79 -44.59 -4.54 15.16
C ASP A 79 -45.85 -5.35 14.86
N ARG A 80 -45.67 -6.59 14.39
CA ARG A 80 -46.75 -7.57 14.24
C ARG A 80 -46.50 -8.77 15.14
N ARG A 81 -47.42 -9.05 16.05
CA ARG A 81 -47.38 -10.25 16.90
C ARG A 81 -47.38 -11.54 16.06
N LEU A 82 -46.45 -12.44 16.38
CA LEU A 82 -46.37 -13.77 15.77
C LEU A 82 -47.53 -14.66 16.20
N SER A 83 -47.83 -14.68 17.51
CA SER A 83 -48.91 -15.50 18.09
C SER A 83 -48.87 -16.97 17.65
N GLY A 84 -47.67 -17.57 17.65
CA GLY A 84 -47.46 -18.97 17.26
C GLY A 84 -47.44 -19.22 15.74
N LYS A 85 -47.45 -18.17 14.91
CA LYS A 85 -47.45 -18.28 13.43
C LYS A 85 -46.05 -18.25 12.82
N LEU A 86 -45.10 -18.90 13.49
CA LEU A 86 -43.76 -19.19 13.00
C LEU A 86 -43.53 -20.68 13.23
N ASN A 87 -43.40 -21.44 12.15
CA ASN A 87 -43.20 -22.89 12.20
C ASN A 87 -41.92 -23.28 11.46
N PHE A 88 -41.08 -24.11 12.08
CA PHE A 88 -39.82 -24.56 11.48
C PHE A 88 -40.05 -25.88 10.76
N LEU A 89 -39.59 -25.97 9.50
CA LEU A 89 -39.84 -27.12 8.64
C LEU A 89 -38.71 -28.18 8.72
N GLY A 90 -37.58 -27.83 9.34
CA GLY A 90 -36.50 -28.76 9.68
C GLY A 90 -35.49 -29.02 8.57
N GLU A 91 -35.61 -28.34 7.44
CA GLU A 91 -34.64 -28.33 6.35
C GLU A 91 -33.93 -26.97 6.26
N CYS A 92 -32.72 -26.99 5.69
CA CYS A 92 -31.94 -25.78 5.42
C CYS A 92 -31.84 -25.55 3.92
N LEU A 93 -32.02 -24.30 3.51
CA LEU A 93 -32.02 -23.87 2.12
C LEU A 93 -31.20 -22.59 1.98
N THR A 94 -30.51 -22.45 0.86
CA THR A 94 -30.07 -21.12 0.42
C THR A 94 -31.23 -20.37 -0.23
N LEU A 95 -31.06 -19.06 -0.44
CA LEU A 95 -32.02 -18.28 -1.23
C LEU A 95 -32.19 -18.83 -2.66
N ALA A 96 -31.15 -19.43 -3.24
CA ALA A 96 -31.21 -20.02 -4.58
C ALA A 96 -32.04 -21.31 -4.58
N ASP A 97 -31.79 -22.22 -3.64
CA ASP A 97 -32.55 -23.47 -3.49
C ASP A 97 -34.04 -23.16 -3.25
N PHE A 98 -34.32 -22.18 -2.39
CA PHE A 98 -35.68 -21.71 -2.14
C PHE A 98 -36.39 -21.23 -3.41
N CYS A 99 -35.67 -20.50 -4.29
CA CYS A 99 -36.24 -20.06 -5.56
C CYS A 99 -36.53 -21.24 -6.48
N GLU A 100 -35.60 -22.19 -6.58
CA GLU A 100 -35.76 -23.39 -7.41
C GLU A 100 -36.98 -24.21 -6.97
N GLU A 101 -37.11 -24.51 -5.68
CA GLU A 101 -38.23 -25.28 -5.12
C GLU A 101 -39.59 -24.63 -5.34
N HIS A 102 -39.64 -23.30 -5.33
CA HIS A 102 -40.88 -22.55 -5.48
C HIS A 102 -41.12 -22.07 -6.93
N GLY A 103 -40.29 -22.48 -7.88
CA GLY A 103 -40.41 -22.08 -9.29
C GLY A 103 -40.26 -20.57 -9.51
N LEU A 104 -39.45 -19.91 -8.69
CA LEU A 104 -39.17 -18.49 -8.76
C LEU A 104 -37.86 -18.22 -9.53
N GLU A 105 -37.82 -17.11 -10.25
CA GLU A 105 -36.57 -16.62 -10.82
C GLU A 105 -35.69 -16.03 -9.70
N PHE A 106 -34.46 -16.53 -9.55
CA PHE A 106 -33.50 -15.96 -8.61
C PHE A 106 -32.88 -14.69 -9.22
N PRO A 107 -33.16 -13.48 -8.67
CA PRO A 107 -32.69 -12.25 -9.30
C PRO A 107 -31.16 -12.15 -9.22
N PRO A 108 -30.47 -11.75 -10.30
CA PRO A 108 -29.02 -11.57 -10.28
C PRO A 108 -28.61 -10.44 -9.32
N ASP A 109 -27.37 -10.50 -8.84
CA ASP A 109 -26.76 -9.39 -8.12
C ASP A 109 -26.10 -8.43 -9.11
N ASN A 110 -26.68 -7.25 -9.29
CA ASN A 110 -26.21 -6.25 -10.24
C ASN A 110 -25.33 -5.17 -9.58
N ARG A 111 -24.95 -5.36 -8.31
CA ARG A 111 -24.10 -4.41 -7.59
C ARG A 111 -22.68 -4.46 -8.15
N ARG A 112 -22.13 -3.30 -8.49
CA ARG A 112 -20.77 -3.12 -9.01
C ARG A 112 -19.83 -2.55 -7.95
N PHE A 113 -20.34 -1.76 -7.02
CA PHE A 113 -19.56 -0.95 -6.07
C PHE A 113 -19.80 -1.44 -4.64
N ILE A 114 -19.35 -2.67 -4.34
CA ILE A 114 -19.54 -3.30 -3.03
C ILE A 114 -18.49 -2.78 -2.04
N PRO A 115 -18.89 -2.08 -0.97
CA PRO A 115 -17.93 -1.53 -0.01
C PRO A 115 -17.41 -2.62 0.92
N ARG A 116 -16.08 -2.73 1.05
CA ARG A 116 -15.45 -3.48 2.13
C ARG A 116 -15.16 -2.56 3.32
N PRO A 117 -15.22 -3.06 4.57
CA PRO A 117 -14.74 -2.29 5.72
C PRO A 117 -13.25 -1.99 5.58
N ALA A 118 -12.84 -0.83 6.06
CA ALA A 118 -11.44 -0.45 6.16
C ALA A 118 -10.72 -1.31 7.20
N LEU A 119 -9.45 -1.60 6.94
CA LEU A 119 -8.53 -2.13 7.94
C LEU A 119 -8.00 -0.99 8.83
N PRO A 120 -7.57 -1.28 10.07
CA PRO A 120 -7.04 -0.26 10.98
C PRO A 120 -5.90 0.59 10.37
N GLU A 121 -4.99 -0.05 9.64
CA GLU A 121 -3.87 0.62 8.95
C GLU A 121 -4.29 1.55 7.81
N GLU A 122 -5.51 1.38 7.27
CA GLU A 122 -6.05 2.21 6.19
C GLU A 122 -6.71 3.51 6.72
N ALA A 123 -6.87 3.66 8.04
CA ALA A 123 -7.60 4.77 8.65
C ALA A 123 -7.12 6.15 8.18
N GLY A 124 -5.81 6.32 7.97
CA GLY A 124 -5.22 7.58 7.48
C GLY A 124 -5.81 8.06 6.14
N LEU A 125 -6.23 7.14 5.26
CA LEU A 125 -6.78 7.47 3.93
C LEU A 125 -8.14 8.19 4.00
N PHE A 126 -8.82 8.13 5.14
CA PHE A 126 -10.17 8.67 5.34
C PHE A 126 -10.18 10.12 5.84
N PHE A 127 -9.01 10.73 6.05
CA PHE A 127 -8.87 12.09 6.55
C PHE A 127 -8.20 12.99 5.50
N ALA A 128 -8.23 14.30 5.77
CA ALA A 128 -7.43 15.25 5.00
C ALA A 128 -5.94 14.96 5.26
N LEU A 129 -5.17 14.88 4.19
CA LEU A 129 -3.72 14.64 4.21
C LEU A 129 -3.01 15.92 3.74
N SER A 130 -1.68 15.97 3.90
CA SER A 130 -0.90 17.07 3.33
C SER A 130 -0.93 17.00 1.79
N GLU A 131 -0.66 18.13 1.12
CA GLU A 131 -0.59 18.20 -0.34
C GLU A 131 0.44 17.21 -0.91
N GLU A 132 1.57 17.01 -0.22
CA GLU A 132 2.61 16.04 -0.60
C GLU A 132 2.09 14.60 -0.52
N GLN A 133 1.38 14.26 0.55
CA GLN A 133 0.77 12.93 0.72
C GLN A 133 -0.33 12.70 -0.32
N ASP A 134 -1.13 13.71 -0.63
CA ASP A 134 -2.17 13.65 -1.65
C ASP A 134 -1.61 13.43 -3.04
N ALA A 135 -0.57 14.19 -3.40
CA ALA A 135 0.15 13.98 -4.65
C ALA A 135 0.70 12.55 -4.71
N ALA A 136 1.37 12.08 -3.66
CA ALA A 136 1.95 10.74 -3.60
C ALA A 136 0.90 9.62 -3.74
N LEU A 137 -0.28 9.78 -3.13
CA LEU A 137 -1.37 8.81 -3.18
C LEU A 137 -2.26 8.92 -4.41
N GLY A 138 -2.02 9.90 -5.29
CA GLY A 138 -2.87 10.14 -6.46
C GLY A 138 -4.28 10.61 -6.10
N THR A 139 -4.42 11.38 -5.02
CA THR A 139 -5.71 11.90 -4.58
C THR A 139 -6.29 12.84 -5.63
N ILE A 140 -7.56 12.66 -5.98
CA ILE A 140 -8.27 13.53 -6.93
C ILE A 140 -8.99 14.64 -6.15
N GLY A 141 -9.74 14.24 -5.12
CA GLY A 141 -10.56 15.12 -4.31
C GLY A 141 -11.49 14.31 -3.42
N HIS A 142 -12.49 14.99 -2.84
CA HIS A 142 -13.51 14.32 -2.07
C HIS A 142 -14.89 14.96 -2.21
N VAL A 143 -15.93 14.14 -2.05
CA VAL A 143 -17.30 14.60 -1.89
C VAL A 143 -17.61 14.66 -0.40
N ARG A 144 -18.03 15.83 0.08
CA ARG A 144 -18.58 16.01 1.42
C ARG A 144 -20.11 15.90 1.36
N ILE A 145 -20.71 15.13 2.26
CA ILE A 145 -22.12 14.73 2.21
C ILE A 145 -22.81 15.04 3.55
N ASP A 146 -24.02 15.60 3.47
CA ASP A 146 -24.92 15.85 4.59
C ASP A 146 -26.33 15.33 4.27
N PHE A 147 -27.03 14.83 5.30
CA PHE A 147 -28.40 14.31 5.18
C PHE A 147 -29.43 15.32 5.67
N GLY A 148 -29.01 16.54 5.99
CA GLY A 148 -29.86 17.62 6.43
C GLY A 148 -30.58 17.35 7.74
N LYS A 149 -31.69 18.06 7.93
CA LYS A 149 -32.53 17.95 9.14
C LYS A 149 -33.63 16.89 9.01
N SER A 150 -33.89 16.43 7.79
CA SER A 150 -34.88 15.41 7.49
C SER A 150 -34.21 14.20 6.84
N ASP A 151 -34.67 12.99 7.17
CA ASP A 151 -34.09 11.72 6.68
C ASP A 151 -34.31 11.46 5.17
N LYS A 152 -34.65 12.51 4.41
CA LYS A 152 -34.90 12.51 2.96
C LYS A 152 -33.96 13.45 2.19
N GLU A 153 -33.17 14.27 2.88
CA GLU A 153 -32.25 15.20 2.23
C GLU A 153 -30.93 14.51 1.87
N PHE A 154 -30.30 14.99 0.80
CA PHE A 154 -28.97 14.54 0.36
C PHE A 154 -28.23 15.74 -0.24
N TRP A 155 -27.47 16.44 0.61
CA TRP A 155 -26.65 17.58 0.24
C TRP A 155 -25.22 17.12 0.02
N PHE A 156 -24.58 17.59 -1.05
CA PHE A 156 -23.18 17.27 -1.31
C PHE A 156 -22.39 18.44 -1.89
N THR A 157 -21.09 18.44 -1.67
CA THR A 157 -20.15 19.42 -2.22
C THR A 157 -18.87 18.70 -2.64
N TRP A 158 -18.37 18.99 -3.84
CA TRP A 158 -17.08 18.52 -4.32
C TRP A 158 -15.95 19.44 -3.84
N HIS A 159 -14.85 18.86 -3.38
CA HIS A 159 -13.65 19.54 -2.95
C HIS A 159 -12.43 18.94 -3.65
N PRO A 160 -11.81 19.66 -4.62
CA PRO A 160 -10.58 19.20 -5.26
C PRO A 160 -9.43 19.17 -4.25
N ARG A 161 -8.51 18.22 -4.42
CA ARG A 161 -7.31 18.08 -3.56
C ARG A 161 -6.03 17.86 -4.36
N GLY A 162 -6.08 17.10 -5.46
CA GLY A 162 -4.92 16.88 -6.31
C GLY A 162 -4.97 17.62 -7.63
N ASP A 163 -4.20 17.12 -8.60
CA ASP A 163 -4.09 17.69 -9.92
C ASP A 163 -5.46 17.72 -10.64
N GLU A 164 -5.85 18.90 -11.14
CA GLU A 164 -7.14 19.12 -11.82
C GLU A 164 -7.29 18.24 -13.06
N SER A 165 -6.19 17.81 -13.70
CA SER A 165 -6.23 16.88 -14.83
C SER A 165 -6.79 15.50 -14.47
N LEU A 166 -6.74 15.11 -13.20
CA LEU A 166 -7.34 13.86 -12.70
C LEU A 166 -8.86 13.95 -12.56
N ASN A 167 -9.42 15.16 -12.50
CA ASN A 167 -10.84 15.44 -12.38
C ASN A 167 -11.58 15.33 -13.75
N SER A 168 -11.32 14.25 -14.47
CA SER A 168 -11.75 14.03 -15.85
C SER A 168 -13.26 13.72 -15.97
N SER A 169 -13.79 13.74 -17.20
CA SER A 169 -15.16 13.33 -17.50
C SER A 169 -15.44 11.87 -17.13
N GLU A 170 -14.48 11.00 -17.37
CA GLU A 170 -14.57 9.56 -17.10
C GLU A 170 -14.62 9.30 -15.60
N PHE A 171 -13.76 9.96 -14.84
CA PHE A 171 -13.79 9.92 -13.38
C PHE A 171 -15.13 10.39 -12.83
N LYS A 172 -15.65 11.53 -13.30
CA LYS A 172 -16.95 12.07 -12.85
C LYS A 172 -18.10 11.12 -13.15
N ALA A 173 -18.07 10.45 -14.30
CA ALA A 173 -19.09 9.47 -14.65
C ALA A 173 -19.07 8.26 -13.70
N GLU A 174 -17.88 7.73 -13.37
CA GLU A 174 -17.77 6.62 -12.43
C GLU A 174 -18.12 7.04 -10.99
N LEU A 175 -17.63 8.20 -10.53
CA LEU A 175 -17.97 8.75 -9.21
C LEU A 175 -19.49 8.88 -9.04
N ASN A 176 -20.20 9.36 -10.07
CA ASN A 176 -21.67 9.41 -10.06
C ASN A 176 -22.28 8.01 -9.94
N GLY A 177 -21.73 7.01 -10.65
CA GLY A 177 -22.13 5.62 -10.51
C GLY A 177 -21.96 5.10 -9.08
N VAL A 178 -20.79 5.32 -8.49
CA VAL A 178 -20.46 4.93 -7.10
C VAL A 178 -21.44 5.57 -6.12
N VAL A 179 -21.60 6.91 -6.18
CA VAL A 179 -22.51 7.61 -5.27
C VAL A 179 -23.95 7.13 -5.42
N ASN A 180 -24.45 6.96 -6.65
CA ASN A 180 -25.81 6.50 -6.88
C ASN A 180 -26.04 5.08 -6.33
N GLU A 181 -25.10 4.16 -6.56
CA GLU A 181 -25.23 2.79 -6.08
C GLU A 181 -25.14 2.73 -4.55
N LEU A 182 -24.25 3.52 -3.93
CA LEU A 182 -24.17 3.62 -2.46
C LEU A 182 -25.40 4.28 -1.84
N ARG A 183 -26.17 5.08 -2.59
CA ARG A 183 -27.47 5.60 -2.15
C ARG A 183 -28.57 4.56 -2.29
N GLU A 184 -28.48 3.71 -3.31
CA GLU A 184 -29.48 2.67 -3.56
C GLU A 184 -29.29 1.47 -2.62
N PHE A 185 -28.07 0.95 -2.49
CA PHE A 185 -27.79 -0.27 -1.73
C PHE A 185 -26.92 -0.02 -0.49
N GLY A 186 -26.16 1.08 -0.47
CA GLY A 186 -25.17 1.34 0.57
C GLY A 186 -25.62 2.27 1.72
N PRO A 187 -24.65 2.75 2.51
CA PRO A 187 -24.90 3.63 3.65
C PRO A 187 -25.32 5.06 3.27
N LEU A 188 -25.30 5.43 1.99
CA LEU A 188 -25.57 6.81 1.55
C LEU A 188 -27.06 7.10 1.29
N ARG A 189 -27.96 6.16 1.56
CA ARG A 189 -29.40 6.36 1.34
C ARG A 189 -29.95 7.51 2.19
N ASN A 190 -29.71 7.45 3.51
CA ASN A 190 -30.10 8.45 4.51
C ASN A 190 -29.38 8.18 5.85
N LEU A 191 -29.59 9.04 6.85
CA LEU A 191 -28.86 8.96 8.12
C LEU A 191 -29.23 7.71 8.91
N SER A 192 -30.51 7.32 8.93
CA SER A 192 -30.94 6.10 9.61
C SER A 192 -30.28 4.85 9.00
N THR A 193 -30.26 4.74 7.67
CA THR A 193 -29.59 3.65 6.95
C THR A 193 -28.10 3.63 7.25
N MET A 194 -27.43 4.80 7.22
CA MET A 194 -26.01 4.90 7.56
C MET A 194 -25.72 4.40 8.98
N TYR A 195 -26.52 4.82 9.97
CA TYR A 195 -26.34 4.42 11.36
C TYR A 195 -26.40 2.90 11.53
N HIS A 196 -27.40 2.26 10.92
CA HIS A 196 -27.53 0.81 10.94
C HIS A 196 -26.41 0.10 10.18
N TYR A 197 -26.09 0.57 8.97
CA TYR A 197 -25.01 0.02 8.16
C TYR A 197 -23.69 0.01 8.94
N CYS A 198 -23.35 1.13 9.59
CA CYS A 198 -22.15 1.26 10.41
C CYS A 198 -22.10 0.28 11.59
N GLY A 199 -23.24 0.07 12.27
CA GLY A 199 -23.33 -0.89 13.37
C GLY A 199 -23.25 -2.37 12.93
N GLU A 200 -23.55 -2.67 11.67
CA GLU A 200 -23.68 -4.04 11.17
C GLU A 200 -22.47 -4.50 10.32
N HIS A 201 -21.69 -3.58 9.73
CA HIS A 201 -20.66 -3.87 8.73
C HIS A 201 -19.20 -3.64 9.17
N ASN A 202 -18.93 -3.52 10.47
CA ASN A 202 -17.60 -3.16 11.02
C ASN A 202 -17.08 -1.85 10.39
N GLY A 203 -15.76 -1.73 10.24
CA GLY A 203 -15.11 -0.58 9.61
C GLY A 203 -14.86 0.58 10.56
N GLN A 204 -14.91 0.37 11.88
CA GLN A 204 -14.51 1.38 12.86
C GLN A 204 -13.10 1.88 12.54
N ILE A 205 -12.96 3.18 12.33
CA ILE A 205 -11.65 3.83 12.14
C ILE A 205 -11.40 4.84 13.24
N GLU A 206 -10.14 4.96 13.66
CA GLU A 206 -9.72 5.97 14.61
C GLU A 206 -9.64 7.36 13.96
N GLY A 207 -9.82 8.39 14.78
CA GLY A 207 -9.74 9.79 14.37
C GLY A 207 -11.09 10.51 14.40
N GLY A 208 -11.03 11.83 14.58
CA GLY A 208 -12.20 12.69 14.83
C GLY A 208 -12.64 12.68 16.30
N TRP A 209 -13.64 13.51 16.61
CA TRP A 209 -14.15 13.68 17.99
C TRP A 209 -15.21 12.64 18.39
N ARG A 210 -15.64 11.81 17.44
CA ARG A 210 -16.63 10.75 17.60
C ARG A 210 -16.23 9.52 16.78
N GLN A 211 -16.91 8.40 16.98
CA GLN A 211 -16.68 7.19 16.20
C GLN A 211 -16.97 7.42 14.71
N ASN A 212 -15.95 7.18 13.87
CA ASN A 212 -16.07 7.16 12.42
C ASN A 212 -16.02 5.72 11.91
N TYR A 213 -16.57 5.50 10.72
CA TYR A 213 -16.56 4.22 10.03
C TYR A 213 -16.04 4.41 8.61
N GLY A 214 -15.06 3.61 8.20
CA GLY A 214 -14.43 3.65 6.89
C GLY A 214 -14.83 2.45 6.03
N TYR A 215 -15.22 2.73 4.79
CA TYR A 215 -15.48 1.71 3.77
C TYR A 215 -14.74 2.04 2.47
N ILE A 216 -14.18 1.02 1.83
CA ILE A 216 -13.43 1.16 0.58
C ILE A 216 -14.18 0.49 -0.55
N VAL A 217 -14.31 1.20 -1.67
CA VAL A 217 -14.71 0.66 -2.97
C VAL A 217 -13.52 0.84 -3.91
N GLU A 218 -13.11 -0.23 -4.58
CA GLU A 218 -12.07 -0.19 -5.60
C GLU A 218 -12.64 -0.62 -6.96
N THR A 219 -12.23 0.09 -7.99
CA THR A 219 -12.45 -0.25 -9.38
C THR A 219 -11.10 -0.53 -10.03
N GLU A 220 -11.08 -0.81 -11.33
CA GLU A 220 -9.83 -1.01 -12.07
C GLU A 220 -8.88 0.20 -11.94
N ARG A 221 -9.44 1.41 -11.89
CA ARG A 221 -8.67 2.65 -11.95
C ARG A 221 -8.73 3.49 -10.68
N TYR A 222 -9.79 3.38 -9.88
CA TYR A 222 -10.02 4.30 -8.78
C TYR A 222 -10.24 3.58 -7.46
N ARG A 223 -9.81 4.22 -6.38
CA ARG A 223 -10.17 3.86 -4.99
C ARG A 223 -11.04 4.97 -4.41
N TYR A 224 -12.16 4.59 -3.83
CA TYR A 224 -13.07 5.46 -3.12
C TYR A 224 -13.09 5.08 -1.64
N CYS A 225 -12.67 6.00 -0.77
CA CYS A 225 -12.67 5.82 0.67
C CYS A 225 -13.85 6.63 1.26
N LEU A 226 -14.91 5.93 1.63
CA LEU A 226 -16.08 6.51 2.29
C LEU A 226 -15.89 6.52 3.81
N ARG A 227 -15.78 7.70 4.40
CA ARG A 227 -15.90 7.92 5.84
C ARG A 227 -17.34 8.27 6.19
N CYS A 228 -17.96 7.46 7.04
CA CYS A 228 -19.26 7.71 7.66
C CYS A 228 -19.07 8.20 9.10
N SER A 229 -19.80 9.24 9.47
CA SER A 229 -19.88 9.80 10.83
C SER A 229 -21.36 9.84 11.25
N PRO A 230 -21.92 8.70 11.70
CA PRO A 230 -23.35 8.54 11.96
C PRO A 230 -23.77 9.22 13.26
N GLY A 231 -23.91 10.55 13.23
CA GLY A 231 -24.47 11.33 14.33
C GLY A 231 -24.69 12.79 13.94
N GLN A 232 -25.46 13.53 14.72
CA GLN A 232 -25.77 14.94 14.42
C GLN A 232 -24.60 15.89 14.74
N GLY A 233 -24.57 17.08 14.12
CA GLY A 233 -23.67 18.19 14.47
C GLY A 233 -22.38 18.31 13.66
N ASP A 234 -22.19 17.51 12.61
CA ASP A 234 -21.14 17.65 11.58
C ASP A 234 -21.65 16.96 10.30
N TYR A 235 -20.92 17.08 9.20
CA TYR A 235 -21.21 16.36 7.96
C TYR A 235 -21.18 14.85 8.19
N HIS A 236 -22.18 14.16 7.64
CA HIS A 236 -22.37 12.73 7.88
C HIS A 236 -21.41 11.85 7.08
N ALA A 237 -20.92 12.29 5.92
CA ALA A 237 -19.99 11.49 5.14
C ALA A 237 -18.98 12.28 4.30
N TYR A 238 -17.84 11.64 4.04
CA TYR A 238 -16.78 12.13 3.18
C TYR A 238 -16.34 10.98 2.27
N LEU A 239 -16.42 11.15 0.95
CA LEU A 239 -16.00 10.16 -0.05
C LEU A 239 -14.75 10.68 -0.76
N SER A 240 -13.57 10.26 -0.31
CA SER A 240 -12.29 10.60 -0.95
C SER A 240 -12.03 9.69 -2.14
N ALA A 241 -11.55 10.24 -3.25
CA ALA A 241 -11.23 9.50 -4.47
C ALA A 241 -9.73 9.60 -4.80
N PHE A 242 -9.15 8.47 -5.22
CA PHE A 242 -7.74 8.32 -5.58
C PHE A 242 -7.63 7.61 -6.94
N ASP A 243 -6.69 8.05 -7.79
CA ASP A 243 -6.31 7.36 -9.03
C ASP A 243 -5.21 6.33 -8.73
N LEU A 244 -5.53 5.04 -8.90
CA LEU A 244 -4.65 3.92 -8.60
C LEU A 244 -3.45 3.85 -9.56
N GLN A 245 -3.56 4.34 -10.79
CA GLN A 245 -2.45 4.34 -11.75
C GLN A 245 -1.40 5.38 -11.35
N VAL A 246 -1.85 6.58 -10.96
CA VAL A 246 -0.96 7.62 -10.43
C VAL A 246 -0.27 7.13 -9.17
N GLN A 247 -1.02 6.53 -8.23
CA GLN A 247 -0.45 5.95 -7.02
C GLN A 247 0.63 4.89 -7.32
N GLN A 248 0.37 3.98 -8.26
CA GLN A 248 1.34 2.98 -8.68
C GLN A 248 2.59 3.58 -9.34
N MET A 249 2.41 4.60 -10.19
CA MET A 249 3.52 5.31 -10.83
C MET A 249 4.41 6.00 -9.79
N ASN A 250 3.80 6.69 -8.83
CA ASN A 250 4.51 7.37 -7.75
C ASN A 250 5.25 6.37 -6.84
N MET A 251 4.64 5.23 -6.52
CA MET A 251 5.32 4.16 -5.78
C MET A 251 6.55 3.62 -6.54
N LYS A 252 6.44 3.44 -7.87
CA LYS A 252 7.56 2.99 -8.70
C LYS A 252 8.68 4.02 -8.76
N LEU A 253 8.35 5.31 -8.90
CA LEU A 253 9.32 6.41 -8.88
C LEU A 253 10.05 6.45 -7.54
N LYS A 254 9.32 6.45 -6.42
CA LYS A 254 9.91 6.43 -5.09
C LYS A 254 10.79 5.20 -4.85
N ALA A 255 10.34 4.02 -5.26
CA ALA A 255 11.16 2.80 -5.18
C ALA A 255 12.43 2.88 -6.04
N SER A 256 12.36 3.55 -7.21
CA SER A 256 13.54 3.77 -8.06
C SER A 256 14.54 4.73 -7.43
N GLU A 257 14.07 5.82 -6.79
CA GLU A 257 14.93 6.76 -6.06
C GLU A 257 15.60 6.08 -4.86
N GLN A 258 14.83 5.27 -4.11
CA GLN A 258 15.30 4.58 -2.91
C GLN A 258 16.29 3.44 -3.24
N LYS A 259 16.17 2.81 -4.42
CA LYS A 259 17.03 1.69 -4.83
C LYS A 259 18.44 2.11 -5.22
N PHE A 260 18.70 3.39 -5.51
CA PHE A 260 20.00 3.80 -6.04
C PHE A 260 20.83 4.72 -5.16
N GLY A 261 20.29 5.43 -4.16
CA GLY A 261 21.08 6.25 -3.22
C GLY A 261 21.96 7.36 -3.84
N LEU A 262 22.12 7.39 -5.16
CA LEU A 262 22.87 8.36 -5.93
C LEU A 262 21.87 9.34 -6.54
N THR A 263 22.00 10.59 -6.10
CA THR A 263 21.34 11.73 -6.74
C THR A 263 21.76 11.84 -8.21
N ASP A 264 21.00 12.56 -9.03
CA ASP A 264 21.43 12.82 -10.42
C ASP A 264 22.77 13.56 -10.48
N ALA A 265 23.07 14.38 -9.47
CA ALA A 265 24.39 14.97 -9.28
C ALA A 265 25.46 13.89 -9.05
N GLY A 266 25.21 12.90 -8.20
CA GLY A 266 26.11 11.76 -7.99
C GLY A 266 26.36 10.94 -9.25
N LYS A 267 25.32 10.69 -10.07
CA LYS A 267 25.47 10.02 -11.37
C LYS A 267 26.32 10.85 -12.34
N GLN A 268 26.16 12.17 -12.33
CA GLN A 268 26.93 13.05 -13.21
C GLN A 268 28.41 13.12 -12.79
N ILE A 269 28.69 13.13 -11.49
CA ILE A 269 30.07 13.08 -10.97
C ILE A 269 30.78 11.80 -11.41
N LEU A 270 30.11 10.64 -11.34
CA LEU A 270 30.68 9.37 -11.85
C LEU A 270 30.97 9.41 -13.35
N ARG A 271 30.07 10.00 -14.16
CA ARG A 271 30.28 10.16 -15.60
C ARG A 271 31.45 11.09 -15.90
N ASN A 272 31.55 12.20 -15.17
CA ASN A 272 32.66 13.14 -15.32
C ASN A 272 34.00 12.46 -14.98
N ALA A 273 34.08 11.71 -13.88
CA ALA A 273 35.29 10.95 -13.51
C ALA A 273 35.67 9.87 -14.55
N ALA A 274 34.72 9.43 -15.39
CA ALA A 274 34.95 8.51 -16.50
C ALA A 274 35.27 9.15 -17.84
N ASP A 275 35.16 10.47 -17.97
CA ASP A 275 35.46 11.19 -19.20
C ASP A 275 36.90 11.73 -19.16
N ASN A 276 37.83 10.97 -19.71
CA ASN A 276 39.26 11.32 -19.77
C ASN A 276 39.57 12.61 -20.56
N THR A 277 38.59 13.23 -21.23
CA THR A 277 38.77 14.53 -21.89
C THR A 277 38.67 15.72 -20.92
N LEU A 278 38.18 15.48 -19.70
CA LEU A 278 38.06 16.48 -18.65
C LEU A 278 39.35 16.60 -17.83
N PRO A 279 39.61 17.75 -17.19
CA PRO A 279 40.69 17.88 -16.23
C PRO A 279 40.35 17.05 -14.98
N HIS A 280 41.34 16.28 -14.49
CA HIS A 280 41.20 15.41 -13.33
C HIS A 280 42.25 15.69 -12.28
N SER A 281 41.92 15.38 -11.02
CA SER A 281 42.89 15.28 -9.92
C SER A 281 43.19 13.82 -9.62
N TYR A 282 44.45 13.54 -9.24
CA TYR A 282 44.91 12.22 -8.85
C TYR A 282 45.61 12.31 -7.50
N SER A 283 45.16 11.50 -6.54
CA SER A 283 45.77 11.37 -5.22
C SER A 283 46.25 9.94 -5.05
N TRP A 284 47.57 9.76 -4.87
CA TRP A 284 48.16 8.44 -4.69
C TRP A 284 48.12 8.06 -3.23
N PHE A 285 48.01 6.75 -2.97
CA PHE A 285 47.94 6.24 -1.61
C PHE A 285 48.67 4.91 -1.45
N ILE A 286 48.99 4.60 -0.20
CA ILE A 286 49.47 3.31 0.24
C ILE A 286 48.63 2.82 1.39
N PHE A 287 48.21 1.57 1.30
CA PHE A 287 47.83 0.80 2.47
C PHE A 287 48.99 -0.09 2.92
N ARG A 288 49.31 -0.02 4.21
CA ARG A 288 50.20 -0.97 4.90
C ARG A 288 49.37 -1.90 5.76
N ASP A 289 49.85 -3.13 5.92
CA ASP A 289 49.27 -4.20 6.74
C ASP A 289 47.83 -4.54 6.31
N ILE A 290 47.59 -4.58 4.98
CA ILE A 290 46.27 -4.90 4.43
C ILE A 290 45.76 -6.24 4.92
N ASN A 291 44.45 -6.31 5.21
CA ASN A 291 43.79 -7.47 5.80
C ASN A 291 44.31 -7.85 7.20
N GLN A 292 45.02 -6.95 7.89
CA GLN A 292 45.44 -7.12 9.29
C GLN A 292 44.85 -6.02 10.18
N PRO A 293 44.73 -6.26 11.51
CA PRO A 293 44.19 -5.27 12.45
C PRO A 293 44.98 -3.94 12.53
N GLY A 294 46.22 -3.91 12.02
CA GLY A 294 47.09 -2.74 11.99
C GLY A 294 47.07 -1.98 10.67
N GLU A 295 46.02 -2.13 9.85
CA GLU A 295 45.92 -1.49 8.54
C GLU A 295 46.02 0.04 8.64
N VAL A 296 46.95 0.63 7.88
CA VAL A 296 47.15 2.09 7.83
C VAL A 296 47.10 2.57 6.38
N LEU A 297 46.21 3.55 6.14
CA LEU A 297 46.14 4.30 4.89
C LEU A 297 46.97 5.58 5.01
N THR A 298 47.92 5.76 4.10
CA THR A 298 48.59 7.03 3.83
C THR A 298 48.16 7.52 2.45
N ALA A 299 47.43 8.64 2.39
CA ALA A 299 46.89 9.23 1.16
C ALA A 299 47.52 10.60 0.87
N ASP A 300 47.04 11.27 -0.17
CA ASP A 300 47.48 12.61 -0.61
C ASP A 300 48.96 12.67 -1.02
N LEU A 301 49.43 11.56 -1.60
CA LEU A 301 50.78 11.43 -2.09
C LEU A 301 50.85 11.82 -3.56
N THR A 302 52.00 12.37 -3.96
CA THR A 302 52.43 12.33 -5.36
C THR A 302 52.85 10.92 -5.76
N LEU A 303 52.94 10.66 -7.07
CA LEU A 303 53.42 9.36 -7.58
C LEU A 303 54.82 9.01 -7.03
N GLU A 304 55.74 9.99 -7.02
CA GLU A 304 57.12 9.78 -6.55
C GLU A 304 57.15 9.46 -5.04
N GLU A 305 56.35 10.16 -4.23
CA GLU A 305 56.24 9.89 -2.80
C GLU A 305 55.63 8.52 -2.53
N ALA A 306 54.60 8.14 -3.30
CA ALA A 306 53.99 6.83 -3.21
C ALA A 306 54.99 5.73 -3.59
N ILE A 307 55.73 5.85 -4.70
CA ILE A 307 56.73 4.83 -5.07
C ILE A 307 57.81 4.71 -3.99
N ARG A 308 58.36 5.84 -3.51
CA ARG A 308 59.34 5.83 -2.42
C ARG A 308 58.81 5.15 -1.17
N LEU A 309 57.63 5.57 -0.71
CA LEU A 309 57.02 5.02 0.51
C LEU A 309 56.69 3.54 0.37
N TYR A 310 56.21 3.09 -0.80
CA TYR A 310 55.93 1.68 -1.05
C TYR A 310 57.19 0.84 -0.90
N ASN A 311 58.30 1.35 -1.41
CA ASN A 311 59.59 0.67 -1.39
C ASN A 311 60.24 0.65 0.00
N GLU A 312 60.10 1.73 0.78
CA GLU A 312 60.63 1.86 2.14
C GLU A 312 59.78 1.13 3.20
N THR A 313 58.51 0.86 2.90
CA THR A 313 57.59 0.21 3.83
C THR A 313 57.94 -1.26 4.02
N ASP A 314 58.42 -1.62 5.19
CA ASP A 314 58.67 -3.01 5.60
C ASP A 314 57.35 -3.68 6.05
N SER A 315 56.57 -4.13 5.08
CA SER A 315 55.37 -4.95 5.30
C SER A 315 55.19 -5.93 4.17
N SER A 316 54.86 -7.17 4.52
CA SER A 316 54.53 -8.25 3.60
C SER A 316 53.11 -8.16 3.05
N ASN A 317 52.31 -7.20 3.54
CA ASN A 317 50.93 -6.96 3.15
C ASN A 317 50.73 -5.46 2.89
N LYS A 318 50.87 -5.01 1.64
CA LYS A 318 50.73 -3.60 1.28
C LYS A 318 50.22 -3.43 -0.14
N ARG A 319 49.55 -2.32 -0.44
CA ARG A 319 49.15 -1.96 -1.81
C ARG A 319 49.35 -0.47 -2.07
N LEU A 320 49.69 -0.16 -3.31
CA LEU A 320 49.76 1.20 -3.83
C LEU A 320 48.67 1.36 -4.89
N GLY A 321 47.87 2.40 -4.73
CA GLY A 321 46.80 2.75 -5.66
C GLY A 321 46.68 4.26 -5.86
N VAL A 322 45.70 4.64 -6.67
CA VAL A 322 45.36 6.03 -6.94
C VAL A 322 43.85 6.23 -6.87
N THR A 323 43.46 7.41 -6.40
CA THR A 323 42.09 7.90 -6.49
C THR A 323 42.04 9.05 -7.50
N LYS A 324 41.06 8.99 -8.41
CA LYS A 324 40.75 10.01 -9.41
C LYS A 324 39.53 10.81 -8.96
N ASP A 325 39.69 12.13 -8.90
CA ASP A 325 38.67 13.11 -8.48
C ASP A 325 38.04 12.84 -7.09
N GLU A 326 38.70 12.06 -6.23
CA GLU A 326 38.13 11.54 -4.96
C GLU A 326 36.93 10.59 -5.15
N ILE A 327 36.69 10.11 -6.37
CA ILE A 327 35.48 9.36 -6.76
C ILE A 327 35.79 7.93 -7.18
N ALA A 328 36.77 7.75 -8.06
CA ALA A 328 37.13 6.43 -8.58
C ALA A 328 38.50 6.01 -8.02
N THR A 329 38.66 4.75 -7.62
CA THR A 329 39.91 4.24 -7.04
C THR A 329 40.34 2.96 -7.73
N VAL A 330 41.65 2.81 -7.95
CA VAL A 330 42.24 1.58 -8.46
C VAL A 330 43.57 1.29 -7.77
N ASP A 331 43.82 0.01 -7.50
CA ASP A 331 45.10 -0.48 -6.99
C ASP A 331 45.99 -0.88 -8.18
N PHE A 332 47.28 -0.52 -8.14
CA PHE A 332 48.23 -0.87 -9.20
C PHE A 332 49.19 -1.97 -8.80
N ILE A 333 49.68 -1.93 -7.57
CA ILE A 333 50.59 -2.95 -7.04
C ILE A 333 50.01 -3.45 -5.74
N ILE A 334 49.97 -4.76 -5.62
CA ILE A 334 49.49 -5.42 -4.41
C ILE A 334 50.55 -6.42 -4.00
N MET A 335 50.88 -6.41 -2.71
CA MET A 335 51.70 -7.40 -2.05
C MET A 335 50.86 -8.01 -0.93
N THR A 336 50.70 -9.33 -0.96
CA THR A 336 50.07 -10.09 0.12
C THR A 336 50.93 -11.29 0.46
N ASP A 337 51.16 -11.53 1.74
CA ASP A 337 52.02 -12.59 2.26
C ASP A 337 53.40 -12.64 1.56
N GLY A 338 53.96 -11.46 1.27
CA GLY A 338 55.27 -11.29 0.63
C GLY A 338 55.28 -11.55 -0.88
N LYS A 339 54.14 -11.85 -1.50
CA LYS A 339 54.02 -12.05 -2.94
C LYS A 339 53.46 -10.80 -3.61
N GLN A 340 54.23 -10.20 -4.51
CA GLN A 340 53.87 -8.98 -5.24
C GLN A 340 53.35 -9.29 -6.65
N TRP A 341 52.32 -8.55 -7.09
CA TRP A 341 51.89 -8.51 -8.48
C TRP A 341 51.36 -7.13 -8.85
N PHE A 342 51.26 -6.90 -10.16
CA PHE A 342 50.61 -5.72 -10.72
C PHE A 342 49.17 -6.07 -11.05
N SER A 343 48.22 -5.22 -10.63
CA SER A 343 46.84 -5.33 -11.07
C SER A 343 46.65 -4.65 -12.42
N ASP A 344 45.83 -5.26 -13.27
CA ASP A 344 45.40 -4.69 -14.55
C ASP A 344 43.99 -4.09 -14.47
N ASP A 345 43.44 -3.90 -13.26
CA ASP A 345 42.04 -3.45 -13.08
C ASP A 345 41.80 -2.04 -13.64
N TYR A 346 42.83 -1.19 -13.70
CA TYR A 346 42.75 0.13 -14.32
C TYR A 346 42.40 0.06 -15.82
N SER A 347 42.71 -1.05 -16.50
CA SER A 347 42.35 -1.23 -17.92
C SER A 347 40.87 -1.60 -18.11
N LYS A 348 40.22 -2.10 -17.05
CA LYS A 348 38.84 -2.60 -17.06
C LYS A 348 37.83 -1.60 -16.51
N LEU A 349 38.29 -0.61 -15.74
CA LEU A 349 37.45 0.42 -15.14
C LEU A 349 37.33 1.60 -16.09
N ASP A 350 36.11 1.98 -16.47
CA ASP A 350 35.84 3.10 -17.38
C ASP A 350 36.52 4.41 -16.92
N SER A 351 36.63 4.62 -15.60
CA SER A 351 37.29 5.80 -15.02
C SER A 351 38.79 5.91 -15.25
N PHE A 352 39.45 4.81 -15.63
CA PHE A 352 40.90 4.72 -15.79
C PHE A 352 41.32 4.17 -17.16
N SER A 353 40.42 3.46 -17.85
CA SER A 353 40.70 2.86 -19.14
C SER A 353 40.92 3.95 -20.18
N GLY A 354 42.08 3.91 -20.86
CA GLY A 354 42.48 4.92 -21.84
C GLY A 354 42.92 6.26 -21.24
N ASP A 355 43.14 6.35 -19.93
CA ASP A 355 43.68 7.55 -19.28
C ASP A 355 45.20 7.62 -19.49
N GLU A 356 45.67 8.67 -20.18
CA GLU A 356 47.08 8.86 -20.54
C GLU A 356 47.97 9.13 -19.31
N SER A 357 47.46 9.89 -18.33
CA SER A 357 48.19 10.22 -17.10
C SER A 357 48.47 8.96 -16.29
N ILE A 358 47.46 8.09 -16.20
CA ILE A 358 47.55 6.80 -15.53
C ILE A 358 48.48 5.84 -16.28
N SER A 359 48.35 5.80 -17.61
CA SER A 359 49.22 4.97 -18.46
C SER A 359 50.70 5.35 -18.31
N ALA A 360 51.01 6.65 -18.29
CA ALA A 360 52.35 7.16 -18.03
C ALA A 360 52.84 6.80 -16.63
N ALA A 361 52.00 6.99 -15.60
CA ALA A 361 52.34 6.67 -14.22
C ALA A 361 52.66 5.18 -14.02
N ILE A 362 51.90 4.28 -14.65
CA ILE A 362 52.18 2.83 -14.63
C ILE A 362 53.53 2.51 -15.28
N GLY A 363 53.87 3.18 -16.38
CA GLY A 363 55.16 3.03 -17.04
C GLY A 363 56.33 3.36 -16.10
N THR A 364 56.26 4.51 -15.44
CA THR A 364 57.22 4.95 -14.42
C THR A 364 57.32 3.93 -13.28
N LEU A 365 56.19 3.56 -12.71
CA LEU A 365 56.11 2.70 -11.54
C LEU A 365 56.61 1.26 -11.82
N LYS A 366 56.34 0.71 -13.02
CA LYS A 366 56.94 -0.57 -13.47
C LYS A 366 58.46 -0.47 -13.63
N SER A 367 58.95 0.63 -14.18
CA SER A 367 60.39 0.85 -14.37
C SER A 367 61.14 0.96 -13.05
N GLU A 368 60.65 1.80 -12.13
CA GLU A 368 61.31 2.07 -10.85
C GLU A 368 61.34 0.83 -9.94
N ILE A 369 60.25 0.06 -9.91
CA ILE A 369 60.21 -1.19 -9.12
C ILE A 369 61.10 -2.27 -9.73
N ALA A 370 61.18 -2.36 -11.06
CA ALA A 370 62.08 -3.30 -11.73
C ALA A 370 63.55 -2.97 -11.48
N GLU A 371 63.94 -1.69 -11.50
CA GLU A 371 65.31 -1.26 -11.18
C GLU A 371 65.68 -1.51 -9.72
N GLN A 372 64.74 -1.37 -8.79
CA GLN A 372 64.99 -1.68 -7.38
C GLN A 372 65.17 -3.20 -7.14
N ALA A 373 64.40 -4.05 -7.81
CA ALA A 373 64.58 -5.50 -7.73
C ALA A 373 65.97 -5.94 -8.25
N LYS A 374 66.52 -5.24 -9.25
CA LYS A 374 67.88 -5.47 -9.76
C LYS A 374 68.95 -4.97 -8.78
N SER A 375 68.77 -3.81 -8.15
CA SER A 375 69.76 -3.25 -7.21
C SER A 375 69.85 -4.07 -5.92
N GLN A 376 68.73 -4.57 -5.39
CA GLN A 376 68.71 -5.50 -4.25
C GLN A 376 69.43 -6.82 -4.56
N ASN A 377 69.25 -7.39 -5.76
CA ASN A 377 69.96 -8.59 -6.19
C ASN A 377 71.48 -8.37 -6.38
N MET A 378 71.90 -7.20 -6.89
CA MET A 378 73.34 -6.87 -7.01
C MET A 378 74.02 -6.63 -5.65
N THR A 379 73.28 -6.16 -4.65
CA THR A 379 73.83 -5.88 -3.31
C THR A 379 74.06 -7.19 -2.52
N MET A 380 73.23 -8.22 -2.75
CA MET A 380 73.39 -9.56 -2.17
C MET A 380 74.48 -10.42 -2.84
N GLY A 381 74.88 -10.11 -4.08
CA GLY A 381 75.95 -10.82 -4.81
C GLY A 381 77.37 -10.31 -4.53
N GLY A 382 77.53 -9.17 -3.85
CA GLY A 382 78.81 -8.52 -3.58
C GLY A 382 79.49 -8.90 -2.26
N MET A 383 78.81 -9.64 -1.36
CA MET A 383 79.42 -10.16 -0.12
C MET A 383 79.88 -11.61 -0.32
N SER A 384 80.94 -11.78 -1.09
CA SER A 384 81.79 -12.97 -1.02
C SER A 384 83.23 -12.54 -1.29
N LEU A 385 83.92 -12.13 -0.23
CA LEU A 385 85.35 -12.33 -0.01
C LEU A 385 85.62 -12.32 1.51
#